data_AF-A0A1C2IPL9-F1
#
_entry.id   AF-A0A1C2IPL9-F1
#
_cell.length_a   1.000
_cell.length_b   1.000
_cell.length_c   1.000
_cell.angle_alpha   90.00
_cell.angle_beta   90.00
_cell.angle_gamma   90.00
#
_symmetry.space_group_name_H-M   'P 1'
#
loop_
_entity.id
_entity.type
_entity.pdbx_description
1 polymer ?
#
loop_
_entity_poly.entity_id
_entity_poly.type
_entity_poly.pdbx_seq_one_letter_code
_entity_poly.pdbx_strand_id
1 'polypeptide(L)' 'MISQMDIENLVKAEQTVDLLMQDIQAVASSESALLSNFAVDLTLRVAGLKLHIKRLHRAAKAEAD' A
#
# COMPACT_ATOMS: atom_id res chain seq x y z
N MET A 1 4.60 -16.80 17.54
CA MET A 1 3.92 -17.53 16.46
C MET A 1 2.88 -16.59 15.87
N ILE A 2 3.07 -16.20 14.62
CA ILE A 2 2.12 -15.38 13.88
C ILE A 2 0.95 -16.27 13.44
N SER A 3 -0.28 -15.76 13.54
CA SER A 3 -1.46 -16.53 13.18
C SER A 3 -1.76 -16.44 11.68
N GLN A 4 -2.50 -17.42 11.15
CA GLN A 4 -3.01 -17.36 9.78
C GLN A 4 -3.87 -16.10 9.53
N MET A 5 -4.61 -15.65 10.54
CA MET A 5 -5.42 -14.44 10.48
C MET A 5 -4.56 -13.17 10.31
N ASP A 6 -3.38 -13.12 10.93
CA ASP A 6 -2.44 -11.99 10.77
C ASP A 6 -1.91 -11.92 9.33
N ILE A 7 -1.60 -13.08 8.72
CA ILE A 7 -1.18 -13.16 7.32
C ILE A 7 -2.30 -12.69 6.39
N GLU A 8 -3.54 -13.12 6.61
CA GLU A 8 -4.69 -12.67 5.83
C GLU A 8 -4.94 -11.16 5.96
N ASN A 9 -4.76 -10.60 7.16
CA ASN A 9 -4.87 -9.16 7.39
C ASN A 9 -3.80 -8.39 6.61
N LEU A 10 -2.57 -8.92 6.52
CA LEU A 10 -1.49 -8.33 5.71
C LEU A 10 -1.78 -8.40 4.21
N VAL A 11 -2.37 -9.50 3.72
CA VAL A 11 -2.82 -9.61 2.32
C VAL A 11 -3.89 -8.56 2.01
N LYS A 12 -4.89 -8.40 2.87
CA LYS A 12 -5.93 -7.37 2.70
C LYS A 12 -5.34 -5.97 2.74
N ALA A 13 -4.40 -5.70 3.64
CA ALA A 13 -3.71 -4.41 3.71
C ALA A 13 -2.92 -4.12 2.43
N GLU A 14 -2.25 -5.12 1.85
CA GLU A 14 -1.55 -5.00 0.57
C GLU A 14 -2.51 -4.64 -0.57
N GLN A 15 -3.67 -5.32 -0.65
CA GLN A 15 -4.71 -5.02 -1.64
C GLN A 15 -5.29 -3.61 -1.47
N THR A 16 -5.56 -3.18 -0.24
CA THR A 16 -6.06 -1.82 0.05
C THR A 16 -5.07 -0.75 -0.40
N VAL A 17 -3.77 -0.96 -0.17
CA VAL A 17 -2.73 -0.03 -0.62
C VAL A 17 -2.60 0.00 -2.14
N ASP A 18 -2.83 -1.13 -2.82
CA ASP A 18 -2.85 -1.18 -4.27
C ASP A 18 -4.03 -0.40 -4.87
N LEU A 19 -5.22 -0.50 -4.27
CA LEU A 19 -6.38 0.29 -4.65
C LEU A 19 -6.12 1.79 -4.42
N LEU A 20 -5.56 2.15 -3.26
CA LEU A 20 -5.22 3.53 -2.95
C LEU A 20 -4.22 4.13 -3.96
N MET A 21 -3.23 3.35 -4.42
CA MET A 21 -2.32 3.78 -5.48
C MET A 21 -3.04 4.08 -6.80
N GLN A 22 -4.06 3.30 -7.16
CA GLN A 22 -4.86 3.54 -8.38
C GLN A 22 -5.67 4.82 -8.26
N ASP A 23 -6.30 5.06 -7.10
CA ASP A 23 -7.05 6.28 -6.84
C ASP A 23 -6.14 7.52 -6.92
N ILE A 24 -4.94 7.44 -6.35
CA ILE A 24 -3.96 8.53 -6.41
C ILE A 24 -3.51 8.80 -7.85
N GLN A 25 -3.30 7.76 -8.66
CA GLN A 25 -2.96 7.93 -10.07
C GLN A 25 -4.09 8.61 -10.85
N ALA A 26 -5.36 8.28 -10.55
CA ALA A 26 -6.50 8.97 -11.14
C ALA A 26 -6.52 10.46 -10.77
N VAL A 27 -6.26 10.80 -9.50
CA VAL A 27 -6.15 12.20 -9.05
C VAL A 27 -4.97 12.91 -9.70
N ALA A 28 -3.83 12.23 -9.86
CA ALA A 28 -2.64 12.78 -10.52
C ALA A 28 -2.90 13.15 -11.99
N SER A 29 -3.77 12.38 -12.65
CA SER A 29 -4.20 12.62 -14.04
C SER A 29 -5.26 13.70 -14.20
N SER A 30 -5.75 14.29 -13.11
CA SER A 30 -6.72 15.39 -13.18
C SER A 30 -6.11 16.69 -13.72
N GLU A 31 -6.91 17.51 -14.39
CA GLU A 31 -6.48 18.81 -14.94
C GLU A 31 -6.15 19.86 -13.86
N SER A 32 -6.41 19.56 -12.59
CA SER A 32 -6.11 20.46 -11.47
C SER A 32 -4.64 20.33 -11.05
N ALA A 33 -3.85 21.38 -11.30
CA ALA A 33 -2.45 21.43 -10.89
C ALA A 33 -2.24 21.24 -9.37
N LEU A 34 -3.18 21.71 -8.54
CA LEU A 34 -3.14 21.51 -7.09
C LEU A 34 -3.33 20.04 -6.72
N LEU A 35 -4.31 19.37 -7.33
CA LEU A 35 -4.58 17.96 -7.09
C LEU A 35 -3.45 17.07 -7.62
N SER A 36 -2.86 17.44 -8.76
CA SER A 36 -1.73 16.72 -9.34
C SER A 36 -0.49 16.78 -8.43
N ASN A 37 -0.12 17.96 -7.92
CA ASN A 37 0.98 18.10 -6.96
C ASN A 37 0.72 17.33 -5.66
N PHE A 38 -0.50 17.38 -5.14
CA PHE A 38 -0.89 16.62 -3.95
C PHE A 38 -0.79 15.10 -4.19
N ALA A 39 -1.22 14.63 -5.37
CA ALA A 39 -1.14 13.22 -5.72
C ALA A 39 0.31 12.71 -5.83
N VAL A 40 1.26 13.55 -6.27
CA VAL A 40 2.68 13.18 -6.29
C VAL A 40 3.23 12.94 -4.88
N ASP A 41 2.98 13.83 -3.91
CA ASP A 41 3.42 13.61 -2.52
C ASP A 41 2.75 12.38 -1.90
N LEU A 42 1.45 12.21 -2.16
CA LEU A 42 0.69 11.07 -1.67
C LEU A 42 1.20 9.75 -2.26
N THR A 43 1.59 9.74 -3.55
CA THR A 43 2.18 8.58 -4.23
C THR A 43 3.44 8.10 -3.52
N LEU A 44 4.34 9.00 -3.14
CA LEU A 44 5.59 8.65 -2.46
C LEU A 44 5.31 8.01 -1.08
N ARG A 45 4.38 8.58 -0.32
CA ARG A 45 3.98 8.07 1.00
C ARG A 45 3.35 6.68 0.89
N VAL A 46 2.43 6.49 -0.05
CA VAL A 46 1.73 5.21 -0.25
C VAL A 46 2.66 4.14 -0.80
N ALA A 47 3.61 4.50 -1.68
CA ALA A 47 4.67 3.58 -2.12
C ALA A 47 5.55 3.10 -0.95
N GLY A 48 5.89 3.98 -0.02
CA GLY A 48 6.59 3.63 1.22
C GLY A 48 5.79 2.67 2.10
N LEU A 49 4.50 2.93 2.27
CA LEU A 49 3.57 2.05 3.00
C LEU A 49 3.47 0.65 2.37
N LYS A 50 3.34 0.59 1.04
CA LYS A 50 3.31 -0.67 0.27
C LYS A 50 4.56 -1.51 0.52
N LEU A 51 5.73 -0.88 0.48
CA LEU A 51 7.00 -1.56 0.74
C LEU A 51 7.04 -2.12 2.17
N HIS A 52 6.56 -1.35 3.15
CA HIS A 52 6.53 -1.77 4.55
C HIS A 52 5.61 -2.98 4.76
N ILE A 53 4.38 -2.95 4.23
CA ILE A 53 3.44 -4.08 4.32
C ILE A 53 4.02 -5.33 3.64
N LYS A 54 4.65 -5.19 2.47
CA LYS A 54 5.32 -6.32 1.80
C LYS A 54 6.43 -6.94 2.64
N ARG A 55 7.20 -6.13 3.37
CA ARG A 55 8.24 -6.63 4.28
C ARG A 55 7.63 -7.40 5.45
N LEU A 56 6.57 -6.85 6.06
CA LEU A 56 5.85 -7.52 7.15
C LEU A 56 5.22 -8.84 6.69
N HIS A 57 4.57 -8.87 5.53
CA HIS A 57 3.97 -10.07 4.97
C HIS A 57 5.01 -11.17 4.70
N ARG A 58 6.19 -10.82 4.19
CA ARG A 58 7.29 -11.78 4.00
C ARG A 58 7.84 -12.32 5.32
N ALA A 59 8.04 -11.45 6.32
CA ALA A 59 8.49 -11.86 7.64
C ALA A 59 7.46 -12.79 8.32
N ALA A 60 6.18 -12.43 8.23
CA ALA A 60 5.08 -13.21 8.77
C ALA A 60 5.00 -14.63 8.18
N LYS A 61 5.23 -14.78 6.88
CA LYS A 61 5.31 -16.09 6.23
C LYS A 61 6.52 -16.90 6.69
N ALA A 62 7.68 -16.27 6.78
CA ALA A 62 8.91 -16.94 7.23
C ALA A 62 8.85 -17.42 8.70
N GLU A 63 8.02 -16.80 9.54
CA GLU A 63 7.77 -17.25 10.92
C GLU A 63 6.68 -18.31 11.06
N ALA A 64 5.87 -18.52 10.01
CA ALA A 64 4.80 -19.51 9.97
C ALA A 64 5.24 -20.86 9.38
N ASP A 65 6.31 -20.85 8.56
CA ASP A 65 7.00 -22.03 8.01
C ASP A 65 7.98 -22.65 9.03
#